data_AF-A0A923QBI4-F1
#
_entry.id   AF-A0A923QBI4-F1
#
_cell.length_a   1.000
_cell.length_b   1.000
_cell.length_c   1.000
_cell.angle_alpha   90.00
_cell.angle_beta   90.00
_cell.angle_gamma   90.00
#
_symmetry.space_group_name_H-M   'P 1'
#
loop_
_entity.id
_entity.type
_entity.pdbx_description
1 polymer ?
#
loop_
_entity_poly.entity_id
_entity_poly.type
_entity_poly.pdbx_seq_one_letter_code
_entity_poly.pdbx_strand_id
1 'polypeptide(L)'
;MDVQDLGRMAIVADPSGAPIGLWQAGIHRGLLTTAEPGHVAWCELHTAGFAQTLQFGRDVFGWDIATVADSPEFRYATGSIHGEEVVGVMEAGHNRPEGPTGANAPQWAVYLQVEDVDAALAHAVELGATTVHPPHDSPYGRLVALTDPTGALVKLVG
;
A
#
# COMPACT_ATOMS: atom_id res chain seq x y z
N MET A 1 14.07 17.22 -6.58
CA MET A 1 14.38 17.26 -8.02
C MET A 1 13.18 17.80 -8.73
N ASP A 2 13.33 18.86 -9.52
CA ASP A 2 12.24 19.38 -10.33
C ASP A 2 12.00 18.44 -11.53
N VAL A 3 10.73 18.20 -11.84
CA VAL A 3 10.28 17.36 -12.94
C VAL A 3 9.54 18.27 -13.91
N GLN A 4 10.31 19.09 -14.62
CA GLN A 4 9.77 20.12 -15.54
C GLN A 4 8.64 20.93 -14.87
N ASP A 5 7.53 21.14 -15.57
CA ASP A 5 6.32 21.79 -15.06
C ASP A 5 5.36 20.81 -14.34
N LEU A 6 5.63 19.51 -14.40
CA LEU A 6 4.80 18.47 -13.78
C LEU A 6 4.79 18.60 -12.26
N GLY A 7 5.93 18.90 -11.65
CA GLY A 7 6.06 19.08 -10.20
C GLY A 7 7.49 18.94 -9.71
N ARG A 8 7.65 18.74 -8.40
CA ARG A 8 8.94 18.49 -7.74
C ARG A 8 8.85 17.24 -6.89
N MET A 9 9.86 16.39 -6.98
CA MET A 9 9.91 15.13 -6.25
C MET A 9 11.12 14.98 -5.34
N ALA A 10 10.98 14.12 -4.34
CA ALA A 10 12.10 13.53 -3.61
C ALA A 10 11.77 12.06 -3.30
N ILE A 11 12.78 11.22 -3.25
CA ILE A 11 12.66 9.87 -2.68
C ILE A 11 13.38 9.90 -1.34
N VAL A 12 12.67 9.53 -0.29
CA VAL A 12 13.23 9.38 1.06
C VAL A 12 13.00 7.95 1.54
N ALA A 13 13.61 7.59 2.66
CA ALA A 13 13.28 6.36 3.37
C ALA A 13 12.76 6.72 4.76
N ASP A 14 11.76 5.98 5.24
CA ASP A 14 11.35 6.05 6.64
C ASP A 14 12.40 5.34 7.55
N PRO A 15 12.23 5.38 8.88
CA PRO A 15 13.15 4.71 9.81
C PRO A 15 13.21 3.18 9.65
N SER A 16 12.22 2.55 9.02
CA SER A 16 12.21 1.12 8.70
C SER A 16 12.92 0.80 7.37
N GLY A 17 13.30 1.82 6.61
CA GLY A 17 13.93 1.70 5.29
C GLY A 17 12.93 1.70 4.13
N ALA A 18 11.65 1.98 4.38
CA ALA A 18 10.60 1.98 3.36
C ALA A 18 10.80 3.19 2.44
N PRO A 19 10.96 3.00 1.11
CA PRO A 19 11.06 4.13 0.19
C PRO A 19 9.72 4.87 0.11
N ILE A 20 9.76 6.20 0.22
CA ILE A 20 8.60 7.08 0.12
C ILE A 20 8.87 8.11 -0.97
N GLY A 21 7.94 8.19 -1.93
CA GLY A 21 7.92 9.25 -2.93
C GLY A 21 7.21 10.48 -2.41
N LEU A 22 7.93 11.60 -2.29
CA LEU A 22 7.35 12.90 -2.00
C LEU A 22 7.09 13.61 -3.33
N TRP A 23 5.87 14.08 -3.54
CA TRP A 23 5.47 14.80 -4.74
C TRP A 23 4.81 16.12 -4.38
N GLN A 24 5.48 17.22 -4.71
CA GLN A 24 4.89 18.55 -4.69
C GLN A 24 4.37 18.86 -6.10
N ALA A 25 3.05 18.90 -6.24
CA ALA A 25 2.40 19.02 -7.54
C ALA A 25 2.67 20.36 -8.25
N GLY A 26 2.99 20.27 -9.54
CA GLY A 26 2.87 21.34 -10.53
C GLY A 26 1.59 21.11 -11.35
N ILE A 27 1.71 20.91 -12.67
CA ILE A 27 0.56 20.54 -13.51
C ILE A 27 0.11 19.08 -13.30
N HIS A 28 1.00 18.18 -12.89
CA HIS A 28 0.63 16.81 -12.55
C HIS A 28 0.27 16.72 -11.07
N ARG A 29 -1.03 16.55 -10.81
CA ARG A 29 -1.61 16.61 -9.46
C ARG A 29 -1.57 15.26 -8.73
N GLY A 30 -1.12 14.18 -9.38
CA GLY A 30 -1.11 12.83 -8.81
C GLY A 30 -2.45 12.12 -9.02
N LEU A 31 -2.85 11.30 -8.04
CA LEU A 31 -4.14 10.59 -8.04
C LEU A 31 -5.28 11.60 -7.91
N LEU A 32 -6.17 11.63 -8.91
CA LEU A 32 -7.33 12.54 -8.94
C LEU A 32 -8.63 11.86 -8.54
N THR A 33 -8.68 10.53 -8.64
CA THR A 33 -9.83 9.69 -8.31
C THR A 33 -9.34 8.49 -7.52
N THR A 34 -10.05 8.15 -6.45
CA THR A 34 -9.81 6.98 -5.62
C THR A 34 -11.09 6.15 -5.51
N ALA A 35 -10.93 4.84 -5.27
CA ALA A 35 -12.03 3.90 -5.01
C ALA A 35 -13.10 3.74 -6.12
N GLU A 36 -12.79 4.11 -7.37
CA GLU A 36 -13.55 3.71 -8.56
C GLU A 36 -12.85 2.56 -9.29
N PRO A 37 -13.57 1.59 -9.90
CA PRO A 37 -12.95 0.52 -10.66
C PRO A 37 -11.87 1.02 -11.63
N GLY A 38 -10.69 0.39 -11.59
CA GLY A 38 -9.51 0.79 -12.36
C GLY A 38 -8.63 1.86 -11.69
N HIS A 39 -9.00 2.38 -10.52
CA HIS A 39 -8.23 3.35 -9.75
C HIS A 39 -7.67 2.76 -8.46
N VAL A 40 -6.75 3.48 -7.83
CA VAL A 40 -6.24 3.14 -6.50
C VAL A 40 -7.35 3.31 -5.47
N ALA A 41 -7.62 2.26 -4.71
CA ALA A 41 -8.54 2.26 -3.58
C ALA A 41 -7.81 2.53 -2.26
N TRP A 42 -6.62 1.96 -2.09
CA TRP A 42 -5.88 2.03 -0.83
C TRP A 42 -4.37 1.84 -1.02
N CYS A 43 -3.60 2.45 -0.13
CA CYS A 43 -2.15 2.28 -0.05
C CYS A 43 -1.77 1.86 1.37
N GLU A 44 -0.96 0.81 1.48
CA GLU A 44 -0.60 0.21 2.76
C GLU A 44 0.89 -0.11 2.80
N LEU A 45 1.55 0.21 3.91
CA LEU A 45 2.93 -0.17 4.17
C LEU A 45 2.99 -1.36 5.13
N HIS A 46 3.54 -2.47 4.65
CA HIS A 46 3.95 -3.59 5.49
C HIS A 46 5.38 -3.35 5.97
N THR A 47 5.59 -3.31 7.28
CA THR A 47 6.90 -2.97 7.88
C THR A 47 7.15 -3.69 9.20
N ALA A 48 8.40 -4.08 9.47
CA ALA A 48 8.83 -4.58 10.79
C ALA A 48 9.16 -3.45 11.78
N GLY A 49 9.06 -2.19 11.34
CA GLY A 49 9.25 -0.99 12.16
C GLY A 49 7.93 -0.26 12.42
N PHE A 50 6.87 -0.98 12.77
CA PHE A 50 5.50 -0.45 12.88
C PHE A 50 5.44 0.84 13.72
N ALA A 51 5.94 0.80 14.95
CA ALA A 51 5.88 1.95 15.86
C ALA A 51 6.70 3.15 15.35
N GLN A 52 7.89 2.90 14.80
CA GLN A 52 8.77 3.94 14.27
C GLN A 52 8.18 4.58 13.01
N THR A 53 7.50 3.79 12.18
CA THR A 53 6.80 4.25 10.97
C THR A 53 5.63 5.16 11.32
N LEU A 54 4.81 4.76 12.30
CA LEU A 54 3.70 5.59 12.78
C LEU A 54 4.20 6.91 13.38
N GLN A 55 5.27 6.87 14.18
CA GLN A 55 5.89 8.07 14.72
C GLN A 55 6.42 8.98 13.61
N PHE A 56 7.14 8.43 12.63
CA PHE A 56 7.62 9.18 11.48
C PHE A 56 6.48 9.85 10.71
N GLY A 57 5.38 9.12 10.48
CA GLY A 57 4.19 9.67 9.83
C GLY A 57 3.56 10.84 10.58
N ARG A 58 3.49 10.76 11.91
CA ARG A 58 3.05 11.88 12.77
C ARG A 58 4.01 13.08 12.66
N ASP A 59 5.30 12.84 12.83
CA ASP A 59 6.30 13.90 12.96
C ASP A 59 6.59 14.61 11.63
N VAL A 60 6.57 13.88 10.50
CA VAL A 60 6.95 14.40 9.18
C VAL A 60 5.75 14.76 8.31
N PHE A 61 4.69 13.95 8.34
CA PHE A 61 3.50 14.17 7.49
C PHE A 61 2.30 14.72 8.25
N GLY A 62 2.39 14.82 9.58
CA GLY A 62 1.28 15.30 10.40
C GLY A 62 0.10 14.34 10.45
N TRP A 63 0.32 13.03 10.28
CA TRP A 63 -0.77 12.07 10.29
C TRP A 63 -1.46 11.99 11.66
N ASP A 64 -2.79 12.06 11.65
CA ASP A 64 -3.62 11.64 12.76
C ASP A 64 -3.75 10.10 12.70
N ILE A 65 -3.05 9.40 13.60
CA ILE A 65 -3.05 7.92 13.62
C ILE A 65 -4.19 7.37 14.47
N ALA A 66 -4.94 6.44 13.88
CA ALA A 66 -5.91 5.59 14.56
C ALA A 66 -5.42 4.13 14.56
N THR A 67 -5.31 3.53 15.75
CA THR A 67 -5.00 2.10 15.88
C THR A 67 -6.28 1.31 15.64
N VAL A 68 -6.27 0.46 14.61
CA VAL A 68 -7.41 -0.39 14.24
C VAL A 68 -7.32 -1.76 14.91
N ALA A 69 -6.11 -2.32 14.99
CA ALA A 69 -5.82 -3.57 15.67
C ALA A 69 -4.44 -3.53 16.33
N ASP A 70 -4.31 -4.12 17.52
CA ASP A 70 -3.07 -4.17 18.28
C ASP A 70 -2.96 -5.49 19.05
N SER A 71 -2.95 -6.61 18.32
CA SER A 71 -2.69 -7.94 18.89
C SER A 71 -1.34 -8.49 18.41
N PRO A 72 -0.75 -9.48 19.12
CA PRO A 72 0.49 -10.13 18.67
C PRO A 72 0.39 -10.75 17.27
N GLU A 73 -0.81 -11.17 16.87
CA GLU A 73 -1.09 -11.81 15.58
C GLU A 73 -1.35 -10.80 14.46
N PHE A 74 -1.91 -9.64 14.80
CA PHE A 74 -2.29 -8.62 13.82
C PHE A 74 -2.24 -7.21 14.43
N ARG A 75 -1.31 -6.39 13.91
CA ARG A 75 -1.21 -4.97 14.24
C ARG A 75 -1.41 -4.15 12.99
N TYR A 76 -2.38 -3.25 13.07
CA TYR A 76 -2.76 -2.39 11.96
C TYR A 76 -3.23 -1.03 12.48
N ALA A 77 -2.77 0.02 11.81
CA ALA A 77 -3.19 1.38 12.09
C ALA A 77 -3.36 2.15 10.77
N THR A 78 -4.24 3.14 10.79
CA THR A 78 -4.43 4.08 9.68
C THR A 78 -3.87 5.44 10.05
N GLY A 79 -3.31 6.13 9.06
CA GLY A 79 -2.95 7.54 9.15
C GLY A 79 -3.93 8.38 8.34
N SER A 80 -4.37 9.49 8.91
CA SER A 80 -5.29 10.42 8.26
C SER A 80 -4.73 11.84 8.20
N ILE A 81 -5.20 12.61 7.22
CA ILE A 81 -4.90 14.04 7.08
C ILE A 81 -6.24 14.75 6.90
N HIS A 82 -6.54 15.73 7.77
CA HIS A 82 -7.82 16.46 7.76
C HIS A 82 -9.05 15.56 7.87
N GLY A 83 -8.93 14.43 8.58
CA GLY A 83 -10.01 13.46 8.78
C GLY A 83 -10.17 12.43 7.65
N GLU A 84 -9.43 12.56 6.54
CA GLU A 84 -9.43 11.58 5.45
C GLU A 84 -8.30 10.57 5.67
N GLU A 85 -8.61 9.28 5.65
CA GLU A 85 -7.61 8.23 5.74
C GLU A 85 -6.78 8.18 4.46
N VAL A 86 -5.44 8.22 4.59
CA VAL A 86 -4.53 8.32 3.44
C VAL A 86 -3.55 7.15 3.35
N VAL A 87 -3.42 6.36 4.41
CA VAL A 87 -2.42 5.30 4.49
C VAL A 87 -2.78 4.25 5.55
N GLY A 88 -2.52 2.99 5.22
CA GLY A 88 -2.45 1.89 6.17
C GLY A 88 -1.01 1.58 6.55
N VAL A 89 -0.78 1.21 7.81
CA VAL A 89 0.50 0.63 8.25
C VAL A 89 0.18 -0.70 8.92
N MET A 90 0.79 -1.78 8.44
CA MET A 90 0.65 -3.13 8.96
C MET A 90 2.01 -3.62 9.46
N GLU A 91 2.04 -4.23 10.65
CA GLU A 91 3.22 -4.94 11.12
C GLU A 91 3.48 -6.15 10.19
N ALA A 92 4.65 -6.21 9.58
CA ALA A 92 5.03 -7.33 8.75
C ALA A 92 5.19 -8.58 9.64
N GLY A 93 4.50 -9.66 9.30
CA GLY A 93 4.64 -10.93 10.01
C GLY A 93 6.08 -11.47 9.92
N HIS A 94 6.58 -12.02 11.03
CA HIS A 94 7.93 -12.57 11.18
C HIS A 94 8.30 -13.73 10.22
N ASN A 95 7.33 -14.24 9.44
CA ASN A 95 7.48 -15.38 8.53
C ASN A 95 7.09 -15.06 7.08
N ARG A 96 7.20 -13.80 6.63
CA ARG A 96 6.96 -13.48 5.21
C ARG A 96 7.98 -14.20 4.33
N PRO A 97 7.57 -14.87 3.23
CA PRO A 97 8.51 -15.42 2.26
C PRO A 97 9.54 -14.36 1.85
N GLU A 98 10.79 -14.77 1.65
CA GLU A 98 11.82 -13.88 1.12
C GLU A 98 11.36 -13.36 -0.25
N GLY A 99 11.02 -12.07 -0.31
CA GLY A 99 10.87 -11.37 -1.57
C GLY A 99 12.25 -11.05 -2.15
N PRO A 100 12.31 -10.52 -3.39
CA PRO A 100 13.59 -10.11 -4.01
C PRO A 100 14.38 -9.07 -3.19
N THR A 101 13.75 -8.41 -2.22
CA THR A 101 14.36 -7.45 -1.28
C THR A 101 14.73 -8.05 0.08
N GLY A 102 14.50 -9.36 0.30
CA GLY A 102 14.78 -10.08 1.54
C GLY A 102 13.58 -10.28 2.47
N ALA A 103 13.68 -11.26 3.38
CA ALA A 103 12.74 -11.41 4.49
C ALA A 103 12.82 -10.15 5.36
N ASN A 104 11.67 -9.52 5.61
CA ASN A 104 11.49 -8.32 6.46
C ASN A 104 11.78 -6.94 5.82
N ALA A 105 12.11 -6.85 4.54
CA ALA A 105 12.17 -5.54 3.88
C ALA A 105 10.78 -4.88 3.82
N PRO A 106 10.65 -3.57 4.16
CA PRO A 106 9.37 -2.88 4.07
C PRO A 106 8.83 -2.89 2.64
N GLN A 107 7.51 -3.05 2.50
CA GLN A 107 6.86 -3.16 1.19
C GLN A 107 5.56 -2.38 1.17
N TRP A 108 5.46 -1.48 0.19
CA TRP A 108 4.21 -0.84 -0.17
C TRP A 108 3.33 -1.82 -0.96
N ALA A 109 2.07 -1.92 -0.56
CA ALA A 109 1.01 -2.58 -1.28
C ALA A 109 -0.01 -1.54 -1.73
N VAL A 110 -0.38 -1.61 -3.00
CA VAL A 110 -1.42 -0.77 -3.60
C VAL A 110 -2.61 -1.67 -3.92
N TYR A 111 -3.79 -1.26 -3.47
CA TYR A 111 -5.05 -1.91 -3.76
C TYR A 111 -5.71 -1.17 -4.92
N LEU A 112 -6.01 -1.89 -6.00
CA LEU A 112 -6.78 -1.38 -7.13
C LEU A 112 -8.24 -1.81 -6.98
N GLN A 113 -9.15 -0.86 -7.11
CA GLN A 113 -10.58 -1.16 -7.11
C GLN A 113 -10.93 -1.93 -8.40
N VAL A 114 -11.72 -2.98 -8.26
CA VAL A 114 -12.32 -3.74 -9.37
C VAL A 114 -13.81 -3.94 -9.10
N GLU A 115 -14.58 -4.22 -10.14
CA GLU A 115 -16.01 -4.53 -10.00
C GLU A 115 -16.24 -5.93 -9.42
N ASP A 116 -15.38 -6.89 -9.79
CA ASP A 116 -15.44 -8.28 -9.35
C ASP A 116 -14.01 -8.82 -9.21
N VAL A 117 -13.63 -9.17 -7.98
CA VAL A 117 -12.28 -9.66 -7.65
C VAL A 117 -12.00 -11.03 -8.24
N ASP A 118 -12.98 -11.93 -8.27
CA ASP A 118 -12.77 -13.27 -8.79
C ASP A 118 -12.62 -13.25 -10.31
N ALA A 119 -13.44 -12.44 -11.00
CA ALA A 119 -13.34 -12.25 -12.44
C ALA A 119 -12.02 -11.56 -12.83
N ALA A 120 -11.64 -10.51 -12.11
CA ALA A 120 -10.37 -9.81 -12.34
C ALA A 120 -9.15 -10.70 -12.08
N LEU A 121 -9.19 -11.52 -11.01
CA LEU A 121 -8.14 -12.48 -10.70
C LEU A 121 -8.02 -13.55 -11.80
N ALA A 122 -9.13 -14.12 -12.25
CA ALA A 122 -9.13 -15.12 -13.31
C ALA A 122 -8.46 -14.56 -14.59
N HIS A 123 -8.84 -13.35 -14.98
CA HIS A 123 -8.23 -12.68 -16.13
C HIS A 123 -6.74 -12.37 -15.92
N ALA A 124 -6.34 -11.89 -14.74
CA ALA A 124 -4.94 -11.63 -14.43
C ALA A 124 -4.09 -12.90 -14.52
N VAL A 125 -4.60 -14.04 -14.05
CA VAL A 125 -3.92 -15.34 -14.14
C VAL A 125 -3.79 -15.80 -15.59
N GLU A 126 -4.80 -15.60 -16.44
CA GLU A 126 -4.69 -15.86 -17.88
C GLU A 126 -3.58 -15.04 -18.56
N LEU A 127 -3.34 -13.82 -18.05
CA LEU A 127 -2.26 -12.93 -18.50
C LEU A 127 -0.89 -13.24 -17.85
N GLY A 128 -0.80 -14.27 -17.01
CA GLY A 128 0.45 -14.74 -16.40
C GLY A 128 0.72 -14.23 -14.98
N ALA A 129 -0.26 -13.60 -14.32
CA ALA A 129 -0.14 -13.28 -12.91
C ALA A 129 -0.14 -14.54 -12.03
N THR A 130 0.50 -14.45 -10.87
CA THR A 130 0.52 -15.53 -9.86
C THR A 130 -0.13 -15.05 -8.58
N THR A 131 -1.05 -15.84 -8.03
CA THR A 131 -1.69 -15.56 -6.74
C THR A 131 -0.69 -15.72 -5.60
N VAL A 132 -0.54 -14.69 -4.77
CA VAL A 132 0.30 -14.70 -3.55
C VAL A 132 -0.52 -15.20 -2.37
N HIS A 133 -1.70 -14.63 -2.18
CA HIS A 133 -2.68 -15.05 -1.19
C HIS A 133 -4.02 -15.27 -1.87
N PRO A 134 -4.72 -16.39 -1.59
CA PRO A 134 -6.04 -16.65 -2.16
C PRO A 134 -7.03 -15.52 -1.87
N PRO A 135 -8.03 -15.31 -2.76
CA PRO A 135 -9.07 -14.33 -2.51
C PRO A 135 -9.83 -14.67 -1.23
N HIS A 136 -10.11 -13.66 -0.41
CA HIS A 136 -10.84 -13.79 0.84
C HIS A 136 -11.69 -12.55 1.11
N ASP A 137 -12.71 -12.72 1.93
CA ASP A 137 -13.60 -11.62 2.31
C ASP A 137 -13.03 -10.84 3.51
N SER A 138 -13.22 -9.53 3.50
CA SER A 138 -12.80 -8.61 4.56
C SER A 138 -13.92 -7.62 4.88
N PRO A 139 -13.79 -6.83 5.97
CA PRO A 139 -14.72 -5.72 6.23
C PRO A 139 -14.79 -4.66 5.11
N TYR A 140 -13.79 -4.62 4.21
CA TYR A 140 -13.67 -3.64 3.14
C TYR A 140 -14.02 -4.21 1.75
N GLY A 141 -14.61 -5.41 1.72
CA GLY A 141 -14.92 -6.12 0.47
C GLY A 141 -14.04 -7.33 0.27
N ARG A 142 -14.11 -7.90 -0.94
CA ARG A 142 -13.32 -9.06 -1.34
C ARG A 142 -11.91 -8.59 -1.70
N LEU A 143 -10.89 -9.34 -1.31
CA LEU A 143 -9.48 -8.95 -1.51
C LEU A 143 -8.66 -10.11 -2.07
N VAL A 144 -7.70 -9.81 -2.94
CA VAL A 144 -6.66 -10.76 -3.38
C VAL A 144 -5.32 -10.06 -3.54
N ALA A 145 -4.23 -10.79 -3.27
CA ALA A 145 -2.86 -10.35 -3.56
C ALA A 145 -2.26 -11.23 -4.67
N LEU A 146 -1.69 -10.60 -5.69
CA LEU A 146 -1.08 -11.25 -6.83
C LEU A 146 0.23 -10.56 -7.22
N THR A 147 1.10 -11.28 -7.92
CA THR A 147 2.23 -10.69 -8.63
C THR A 147 1.99 -10.75 -10.12
N ASP A 148 2.32 -9.67 -10.84
CA ASP A 148 2.37 -9.69 -12.30
C ASP A 148 3.55 -10.55 -12.82
N PRO A 149 3.66 -10.77 -14.15
CA PRO A 149 4.78 -11.53 -14.73
C PRO A 149 6.18 -10.94 -14.49
N THR A 150 6.27 -9.68 -14.04
CA THR A 150 7.53 -9.01 -13.69
C THR A 150 7.89 -9.17 -12.20
N GLY A 151 6.98 -9.75 -11.40
CA GLY A 151 7.12 -9.91 -9.97
C GLY A 151 6.61 -8.71 -9.15
N ALA A 152 5.95 -7.74 -9.78
CA ALA A 152 5.37 -6.60 -9.07
C ALA A 152 4.12 -7.03 -8.30
N LEU A 153 4.10 -6.75 -6.99
CA LEU A 153 2.95 -7.03 -6.13
C LEU A 153 1.83 -6.02 -6.37
N VAL A 154 0.64 -6.52 -6.62
CA VAL A 154 -0.60 -5.74 -6.74
C VAL A 154 -1.67 -6.42 -5.90
N LYS A 155 -2.51 -5.63 -5.21
CA LYS A 155 -3.71 -6.13 -4.55
C LYS A 155 -4.95 -5.63 -5.28
N LEU A 156 -5.99 -6.45 -5.35
CA LEU A 156 -7.31 -6.05 -5.88
C LEU A 156 -8.33 -6.00 -4.74
N VAL A 157 -9.26 -5.07 -4.82
CA VAL A 157 -10.40 -4.94 -3.90
C VAL A 157 -11.69 -4.67 -4.67
N GLY A 158 -12.79 -5.30 -4.25
CA GLY A 158 -14.12 -5.19 -4.89
C GLY A 158 -15.24 -5.35 -3.89
#